data_AF-A0A6N8F5E0-F1
#
_entry.id   AF-A0A6N8F5E0-F1
#
_cell.length_a   1.000
_cell.length_b   1.000
_cell.length_c   1.000
_cell.angle_alpha   90.00
_cell.angle_beta   90.00
_cell.angle_gamma   90.00
#
_symmetry.space_group_name_H-M   'P 1'
#
loop_
_entity.id
_entity.type
_entity.pdbx_description
1 polymer ?
#
loop_
_entity_poly.entity_id
_entity_poly.type
_entity_poly.pdbx_seq_one_letter_code
_entity_poly.pdbx_strand_id
1 'polypeptide(L)' 'MTLTPRQARILSDLSQLEVAERLGVHRQTYMKWERNPDEMPVGKAKEFSVIVGSSVDQIFFSTESTLSR' A
#
# COMPACT_ATOMS: atom_id res chain seq x y z
N MET A 1 10.19 9.75 -5.43
CA MET A 1 8.73 9.98 -5.30
C MET A 1 8.17 8.86 -4.46
N THR A 2 7.56 9.14 -3.32
CA THR A 2 6.79 8.14 -2.58
C THR A 2 5.38 8.06 -3.08
N LEU A 3 4.94 6.85 -3.39
CA LEU A 3 3.54 6.56 -3.69
C LEU A 3 2.85 6.19 -2.39
N THR A 4 1.66 6.72 -2.13
CA THR A 4 0.79 6.18 -1.08
C THR A 4 0.15 4.86 -1.56
N PRO A 5 -0.32 3.96 -0.66
CA PRO A 5 -1.05 2.76 -1.07
C PRO A 5 -2.24 3.07 -1.98
N ARG A 6 -2.93 4.19 -1.73
CA ARG A 6 -4.01 4.67 -2.58
C ARG A 6 -3.53 5.04 -3.99
N GLN A 7 -2.42 5.76 -4.11
CA GLN A 7 -1.85 6.12 -5.41
C GLN A 7 -1.39 4.89 -6.18
N ALA A 8 -0.69 3.97 -5.50
CA ALA A 8 -0.24 2.72 -6.10
C ALA A 8 -1.43 1.92 -6.65
N ARG A 9 -2.52 1.80 -5.88
CA ARG A 9 -3.74 1.15 -6.34
C ARG A 9 -4.35 1.82 -7.57
N ILE A 10 -4.47 3.16 -7.57
CA ILE A 10 -5.04 3.92 -8.69
C ILE A 10 -4.19 3.74 -9.95
N LEU A 11 -2.86 3.74 -9.83
CA LEU A 11 -1.95 3.51 -10.95
C LEU A 11 -2.05 2.08 -11.52
N SER A 12 -2.46 1.12 -10.69
CA SER A 12 -2.74 -0.26 -11.11
C SER A 12 -4.17 -0.48 -11.61
N ASP A 13 -4.99 0.57 -11.69
CA ASP A 13 -6.39 0.52 -12.15
C ASP A 13 -7.29 -0.45 -11.34
N LEU A 14 -6.99 -0.60 -10.04
CA LEU A 14 -7.73 -1.48 -9.14
C LEU A 14 -8.68 -0.70 -8.23
N SER A 15 -9.83 -1.29 -7.90
CA SER A 15 -10.74 -0.80 -6.86
C SER A 15 -10.30 -1.25 -5.46
N GLN A 16 -10.80 -0.57 -4.42
CA GLN A 16 -10.56 -0.98 -3.03
C GLN A 16 -11.11 -2.38 -2.72
N LEU A 17 -12.18 -2.79 -3.41
CA LEU A 17 -12.79 -4.10 -3.23
C LEU A 17 -11.87 -5.18 -3.80
N GLU A 18 -11.40 -5.02 -5.03
CA GLU A 18 -10.52 -6.01 -5.68
C GLU A 18 -9.20 -6.20 -4.92
N VAL A 19 -8.59 -5.12 -4.42
CA VAL A 19 -7.39 -5.25 -3.60
C VAL A 19 -7.69 -5.97 -2.29
N ALA A 20 -8.80 -5.64 -1.63
CA ALA A 20 -9.19 -6.29 -0.38
C ALA A 20 -9.47 -7.80 -0.56
N GLU A 21 -10.14 -8.18 -1.65
CA GLU A 21 -10.39 -9.57 -2.03
C GLU A 21 -9.08 -10.33 -2.29
N ARG A 22 -8.15 -9.73 -3.05
CA ARG A 22 -6.83 -10.32 -3.31
C ARG A 22 -5.97 -10.44 -2.04
N LEU A 23 -6.12 -9.51 -1.10
CA LEU A 23 -5.45 -9.56 0.20
C LEU A 23 -6.19 -10.45 1.22
N GLY A 24 -7.37 -10.98 0.89
CA GLY A 24 -8.17 -11.80 1.81
C GLY A 24 -8.65 -11.04 3.05
N VAL A 25 -8.97 -9.75 2.90
CA VAL A 25 -9.45 -8.89 3.99
C VAL A 25 -10.75 -8.18 3.61
N HIS A 26 -11.45 -7.64 4.60
CA HIS A 26 -12.65 -6.84 4.34
C HIS A 26 -12.29 -5.51 3.67
N ARG A 27 -13.13 -5.02 2.74
CA ARG A 27 -12.94 -3.73 2.04
C ARG A 27 -12.67 -2.57 2.99
N GLN A 28 -13.37 -2.54 4.13
CA GLN A 28 -13.19 -1.50 5.15
C GLN A 28 -11.81 -1.57 5.82
N THR A 29 -11.25 -2.76 6.00
CA THR A 29 -9.89 -2.95 6.53
C THR A 29 -8.88 -2.34 5.57
N TYR A 30 -8.99 -2.66 4.28
CA TYR A 30 -8.13 -2.06 3.26
C TYR A 30 -8.30 -0.54 3.16
N MET A 31 -9.54 -0.04 3.24
CA MET A 31 -9.83 1.41 3.27
C MET A 31 -9.17 2.11 4.47
N LYS A 32 -9.10 1.46 5.65
CA LYS A 32 -8.37 1.99 6.81
C LYS A 32 -6.87 2.08 6.51
N TRP A 33 -6.30 1.03 5.93
CA TRP A 33 -4.88 1.03 5.55
C TRP A 33 -4.53 2.07 4.49
N GLU A 34 -5.42 2.39 3.55
CA GLU A 34 -5.18 3.51 2.63
C GLU A 34 -5.13 4.87 3.33
N ARG A 35 -5.88 5.04 4.43
CA ARG A 35 -5.89 6.27 5.24
C ARG A 35 -4.72 6.32 6.21
N ASN A 36 -4.33 5.16 6.74
CA ASN A 36 -3.20 4.99 7.64
C ASN A 36 -2.33 3.81 7.20
N PRO A 37 -1.34 4.03 6.31
CA PRO A 37 -0.48 2.97 5.77
C PRO A 37 0.30 2.19 6.84
N ASP A 38 0.61 2.82 7.97
CA ASP A 38 1.37 2.22 9.07
C ASP A 38 0.57 1.13 9.82
N GLU A 39 -0.76 1.13 9.70
CA GLU A 39 -1.62 0.07 10.24
C GLU A 39 -1.62 -1.19 9.36
N MET A 40 -1.08 -1.13 8.13
CA MET A 40 -0.99 -2.29 7.25
C MET A 40 0.11 -3.24 7.75
N PRO A 41 -0.22 -4.49 8.11
CA PRO A 41 0.80 -5.45 8.52
C PRO A 41 1.84 -5.63 7.42
N VAL A 42 3.12 -5.74 7.78
CA VAL A 42 4.23 -5.87 6.81
C VAL A 42 4.02 -7.03 5.83
N GLY A 43 3.43 -8.15 6.28
CA GLY A 43 3.06 -9.25 5.39
C GLY A 43 2.06 -8.84 4.31
N LYS A 44 1.05 -8.04 4.68
CA LYS A 44 0.02 -7.52 3.76
C LYS A 44 0.57 -6.41 2.87
N ALA A 45 1.49 -5.59 3.36
CA ALA A 45 2.19 -4.61 2.54
C ALA A 45 3.03 -5.28 1.44
N LYS A 46 3.69 -6.41 1.74
CA LYS A 46 4.40 -7.23 0.75
C LYS A 46 3.44 -7.82 -0.28
N GLU A 47 2.36 -8.45 0.13
CA GLU A 47 1.32 -8.97 -0.80
C GLU A 47 0.76 -7.84 -1.68
N PHE A 48 0.46 -6.68 -1.07
CA PHE A 48 -0.05 -5.51 -1.78
C PHE A 48 0.91 -5.03 -2.86
N SER A 49 2.21 -4.94 -2.55
CA SER A 49 3.25 -4.54 -3.50
C SER A 49 3.28 -5.41 -4.76
N VAL A 50 3.06 -6.72 -4.59
CA VAL A 50 2.97 -7.68 -5.69
C VAL A 50 1.69 -7.45 -6.51
N ILE A 51 0.56 -7.19 -5.85
CA ILE A 51 -0.72 -6.91 -6.51
C ILE A 51 -0.64 -5.66 -7.40
N VAL A 52 0.00 -4.59 -6.92
CA VAL A 52 0.13 -3.32 -7.66
C VAL A 52 1.34 -3.26 -8.60
N GLY A 53 2.20 -4.28 -8.60
CA GLY A 53 3.40 -4.33 -9.43
C GLY A 53 4.42 -3.24 -9.10
N SER A 54 4.44 -2.74 -7.87
CA SER A 54 5.35 -1.69 -7.39
C SER A 54 6.06 -2.16 -6.13
N SER A 55 7.33 -1.77 -5.93
CA SER A 55 8.09 -2.23 -4.75
C SER A 55 7.50 -1.69 -3.43
N VAL A 56 7.61 -2.48 -2.35
CA VAL A 56 7.20 -2.03 -1.00
C VAL A 56 7.90 -0.73 -0.64
N ASP A 57 9.18 -0.59 -1.00
CA ASP A 57 9.95 0.63 -0.76
C ASP A 57 9.34 1.85 -1.44
N GLN A 58 8.96 1.76 -2.70
CA GLN A 58 8.31 2.87 -3.41
C GLN A 58 6.95 3.29 -2.80
N ILE A 59 6.24 2.35 -2.15
CA ILE A 59 4.89 2.55 -1.60
C ILE A 59 4.93 2.99 -0.11
N PHE A 60 5.89 2.50 0.67
CA PHE A 60 5.89 2.69 2.13
C PHE A 60 7.14 3.40 2.65
N PHE A 61 8.25 3.42 1.90
CA PHE A 61 9.53 3.97 2.37
C PHE A 61 10.02 5.09 1.43
N SER A 62 9.90 6.35 1.86
CA SER A 62 10.58 7.44 1.16
C SER A 62 12.10 7.32 1.27
N THR A 63 12.80 7.70 0.22
CA THR A 63 14.25 7.99 0.23
C THR A 63 14.63 9.14 1.17
N GLU A 64 13.66 9.78 1.84
CA GLU A 64 13.87 10.77 2.91
C GLU A 64 13.94 10.12 4.31
N SER A 65 14.04 8.78 4.38
CA SER A 65 14.48 8.12 5.60
C SER A 65 15.94 8.53 5.85
N THR A 66 16.15 9.36 6.87
CA THR A 66 17.40 10.05 7.30
C THR A 66 17.85 11.31 6.52
N LEU A 67 17.15 12.43 6.74
CA LEU A 67 17.84 13.69 7.08
C LEU A 67 17.80 13.87 8.61
N SER A 68 18.52 13.02 9.33
CA SER A 68 19.06 13.40 10.63
C SER A 68 20.08 14.51 10.37
N ARG A 69 19.68 15.77 10.60
CA ARG A 69 20.56 16.94 10.60
C ARG A 69 20.77 17.42 12.02
#